data_AF-A0A925YID3-F1
#
_entry.id   AF-A0A925YID3-F1
#
_cell.length_a   1.000
_cell.length_b   1.000
_cell.length_c   1.000
_cell.angle_alpha   90.00
_cell.angle_beta   90.00
_cell.angle_gamma   90.00
#
_symmetry.space_group_name_H-M   'P 1'
#
loop_
_entity.id
_entity.type
_entity.pdbx_description
1 polymer ?
#
loop_
_entity_poly.entity_id
_entity_poly.type
_entity_poly.pdbx_seq_one_letter_code
_entity_poly.pdbx_strand_id
1 'polypeptide(L)'
;MPTPEMPPAFPTPPAPPPPVTTIPTELGGQTLTPGVYSSASTTFGITAGAGPLILDAQSDPYGVFIFLMNSGATGLTVGPGSVVQLTGQAQACNVFWKLNT
;
A
#
# COMPACT_ATOMS: atom_id res chain seq x y z
N MET A 1 -26.70 -40.84 -32.78
CA MET A 1 -26.19 -39.46 -32.74
C MET A 1 -25.44 -39.28 -31.44
N PRO A 2 -24.15 -38.89 -31.44
CA PRO A 2 -23.42 -38.62 -30.20
C PRO A 2 -23.96 -37.33 -29.56
N THR A 3 -24.17 -37.37 -28.24
CA THR A 3 -24.60 -36.22 -27.42
C THR A 3 -23.53 -35.12 -27.48
N PRO A 4 -23.88 -33.84 -27.66
CA PRO A 4 -22.89 -32.76 -27.64
C PRO A 4 -22.33 -32.58 -26.22
N GLU A 5 -21.02 -32.81 -26.04
CA GLU A 5 -20.29 -32.49 -24.82
C GLU A 5 -20.17 -30.97 -24.65
N MET A 6 -20.39 -30.49 -23.43
CA MET A 6 -20.22 -29.08 -23.05
C MET A 6 -18.73 -28.74 -22.99
N PRO A 7 -18.25 -27.65 -23.63
CA PRO A 7 -16.84 -27.29 -23.57
C PRO A 7 -16.42 -26.97 -22.12
N PRO A 8 -15.18 -27.30 -21.70
CA PRO A 8 -14.70 -26.99 -20.37
C PRO A 8 -14.79 -25.47 -20.13
N ALA A 9 -15.37 -25.08 -18.99
CA ALA A 9 -15.46 -23.68 -18.59
C ALA A 9 -14.06 -23.06 -18.60
N PHE A 10 -13.87 -22.00 -19.38
CA PHE A 10 -12.62 -21.23 -19.36
C PHE A 10 -12.37 -20.74 -17.93
N PRO A 11 -11.20 -21.03 -17.33
CA PRO A 11 -10.89 -20.49 -16.01
C PRO A 11 -10.93 -18.96 -16.08
N THR A 12 -11.63 -18.34 -15.13
CA THR A 12 -11.66 -16.89 -15.01
C THR A 12 -10.24 -16.36 -14.84
N PRO A 13 -9.81 -15.35 -15.61
CA PRO A 13 -8.51 -14.74 -15.42
C PRO A 13 -8.40 -14.17 -13.99
N PRO A 14 -7.21 -14.25 -13.36
CA PRO A 14 -7.01 -13.67 -12.04
C PRO A 14 -7.33 -12.17 -12.06
N ALA A 15 -7.87 -11.66 -10.95
CA ALA A 15 -8.25 -10.26 -10.82
C ALA A 15 -7.04 -9.34 -11.12
N PRO A 16 -7.27 -8.17 -11.74
CA PRO A 16 -6.21 -7.17 -11.92
C PRO A 16 -5.57 -6.82 -10.58
N PRO A 17 -4.25 -6.55 -10.54
CA PRO A 17 -3.61 -6.05 -9.34
C PRO A 17 -4.32 -4.76 -8.87
N PRO A 18 -4.40 -4.52 -7.55
CA PRO A 18 -4.96 -3.28 -7.04
C PRO A 18 -4.23 -2.07 -7.65
N PRO A 19 -4.95 -0.98 -7.95
CA PRO A 19 -4.36 0.21 -8.53
C PRO A 19 -3.29 0.77 -7.58
N VAL A 20 -2.08 0.96 -8.12
CA VAL A 20 -0.99 1.61 -7.38
C VAL A 20 -1.23 3.11 -7.42
N THR A 21 -1.35 3.72 -6.25
CA THR A 21 -1.53 5.17 -6.11
C THR A 21 -0.18 5.83 -5.89
N THR A 22 0.21 6.72 -6.79
CA THR A 22 1.44 7.51 -6.61
C THR A 22 1.19 8.64 -5.62
N ILE A 23 1.97 8.67 -4.55
CA ILE A 23 1.88 9.68 -3.48
C ILE A 23 3.20 10.46 -3.37
N PRO A 24 3.17 11.64 -2.71
CA PRO A 24 4.38 12.41 -2.44
C PRO A 24 5.43 11.59 -1.66
N THR A 25 6.69 11.98 -1.81
CA THR A 25 7.80 11.42 -1.03
C THR A 25 7.59 11.61 0.48
N GLU A 26 7.04 12.76 0.89
CA GLU A 26 6.72 13.06 2.29
C GLU A 26 5.40 12.40 2.71
N LEU A 27 5.46 11.58 3.74
CA LEU A 27 4.33 10.86 4.32
C LEU A 27 3.82 11.50 5.62
N GLY A 28 4.63 12.35 6.28
CA GLY A 28 4.19 13.07 7.47
C GLY A 28 3.00 13.98 7.17
N GLY A 29 2.03 14.00 8.08
CA GLY A 29 0.81 14.80 7.94
C GLY A 29 -0.23 14.22 6.97
N GLN A 30 0.06 13.08 6.32
CA GLN A 30 -0.88 12.42 5.41
C GLN A 30 -1.82 11.49 6.17
N THR A 31 -3.05 11.37 5.67
CA THR A 31 -3.99 10.31 6.06
C THR A 31 -4.22 9.41 4.86
N LEU A 32 -3.85 8.14 4.98
CA LEU A 32 -3.95 7.14 3.92
C LEU A 32 -4.96 6.07 4.31
N THR A 33 -5.68 5.55 3.32
CA THR A 33 -6.63 4.45 3.45
C THR A 33 -5.97 3.14 2.99
N PRO A 34 -6.62 1.96 3.13
CA PRO A 34 -6.04 0.72 2.65
C PRO A 34 -5.76 0.78 1.15
N GLY A 35 -4.55 0.39 0.74
CA GLY A 35 -4.12 0.49 -0.65
C GLY A 35 -2.64 0.22 -0.88
N VAL A 36 -2.25 0.30 -2.16
CA VAL A 36 -0.87 0.16 -2.60
C VAL A 36 -0.36 1.52 -3.07
N TYR A 37 0.75 1.97 -2.50
CA TYR A 37 1.29 3.30 -2.65
C TYR A 37 2.69 3.26 -3.26
N SER A 38 2.94 4.03 -4.31
CA SER A 38 4.29 4.24 -4.83
C SER A 38 4.76 5.67 -4.61
N SER A 39 6.05 5.85 -4.35
CA SER A 39 6.64 7.19 -4.29
C SER A 39 6.70 7.82 -5.67
N ALA A 40 6.36 9.11 -5.77
CA ALA A 40 6.56 9.91 -6.99
C ALA A 40 8.04 10.10 -7.36
N SER A 41 8.96 9.99 -6.41
CA SER A 41 10.39 10.11 -6.64
C SER A 41 11.02 8.72 -6.74
N THR A 42 11.33 8.11 -5.61
CA THR A 42 11.99 6.78 -5.46
C THR A 42 12.09 6.40 -3.98
N THR A 43 12.08 7.40 -3.09
CA THR A 43 12.20 7.29 -1.64
C THR A 43 10.90 7.65 -0.93
N PHE A 44 10.78 7.27 0.34
CA PHE A 44 9.77 7.80 1.25
C PHE A 44 10.45 8.51 2.42
N GLY A 45 9.80 9.55 2.93
CA GLY A 45 10.27 10.35 4.05
C GLY A 45 9.15 10.62 5.04
N ILE A 46 9.46 10.61 6.34
CA ILE A 46 8.63 11.24 7.36
C ILE A 46 9.50 12.29 8.04
N THR A 47 9.36 13.55 7.63
CA THR A 47 10.17 14.66 8.14
C THR A 47 9.78 14.97 9.59
N ALA A 48 10.78 15.24 10.43
CA ALA A 48 10.56 15.70 11.79
C ALA A 48 9.74 17.01 11.77
N GLY A 49 8.56 17.00 12.39
CA GLY A 49 7.65 18.16 12.43
C GLY A 49 6.60 18.23 11.31
N ALA A 50 6.60 17.31 10.34
CA ALA A 50 5.53 17.21 9.33
C ALA A 50 4.18 16.72 9.91
N GLY A 51 4.20 16.18 11.14
CA GLY A 51 3.06 15.58 11.81
C GLY A 51 3.01 14.06 11.62
N PRO A 52 2.09 13.36 12.32
CA PRO A 52 1.97 11.92 12.22
C PRO A 52 1.48 11.49 10.83
N LEU A 53 1.99 10.37 10.33
CA LEU A 53 1.36 9.62 9.23
C LEU A 53 0.18 8.84 9.81
N ILE A 54 -1.04 9.08 9.32
CA ILE A 54 -2.24 8.38 9.77
C ILE A 54 -2.61 7.30 8.75
N LEU A 55 -2.72 6.06 9.19
CA LEU A 55 -3.25 4.94 8.41
C LEU A 55 -4.64 4.61 8.94
N ASP A 56 -5.66 5.03 8.20
CA ASP A 56 -7.06 4.84 8.56
C ASP A 56 -7.66 3.68 7.77
N ALA A 57 -7.93 2.56 8.44
CA ALA A 57 -8.53 1.41 7.76
C ALA A 57 -10.05 1.51 7.58
N GLN A 58 -10.68 2.63 7.94
CA GLN A 58 -12.10 2.91 7.66
C GLN A 58 -13.07 1.81 8.15
N SER A 59 -12.80 1.25 9.33
CA SER A 59 -13.54 0.13 9.94
C SER A 59 -13.32 -1.25 9.30
N ASP A 60 -12.33 -1.38 8.41
CA ASP A 60 -11.90 -2.66 7.85
C ASP A 60 -10.65 -3.20 8.57
N PRO A 61 -10.77 -4.22 9.44
CA PRO A 61 -9.62 -4.81 10.12
C PRO A 61 -8.67 -5.55 9.17
N TYR A 62 -9.09 -5.85 7.94
CA TYR A 62 -8.27 -6.47 6.89
C TYR A 62 -7.64 -5.45 5.95
N GLY A 63 -7.79 -4.15 6.22
CA GLY A 63 -7.20 -3.09 5.43
C GLY A 63 -5.67 -3.21 5.38
N VAL A 64 -5.12 -3.38 4.17
CA VAL A 64 -3.68 -3.52 3.92
C VAL A 64 -3.10 -2.23 3.35
N PHE A 65 -1.95 -1.82 3.86
CA PHE A 65 -1.19 -0.66 3.40
C PHE A 65 0.15 -1.16 2.87
N ILE A 66 0.44 -0.92 1.59
CA ILE A 66 1.71 -1.35 0.97
C ILE A 66 2.43 -0.14 0.40
N PHE A 67 3.59 0.20 0.95
CA PHE A 67 4.46 1.26 0.46
C PHE A 67 5.56 0.67 -0.43
N LEU A 68 5.48 0.95 -1.73
CA LEU A 68 6.38 0.49 -2.79
C LEU A 68 7.43 1.56 -3.12
N MET A 69 8.69 1.28 -2.78
CA MET A 69 9.84 2.06 -3.24
C MET A 69 10.37 1.39 -4.51
N ASN A 70 9.92 1.86 -5.68
CA ASN A 70 9.93 1.09 -6.93
C ASN A 70 11.22 1.21 -7.76
N SER A 71 12.31 1.76 -7.22
CA SER A 71 13.54 2.06 -7.98
C SER A 71 14.78 1.81 -7.14
N GLY A 72 15.84 1.23 -7.73
CA GLY A 72 17.06 0.73 -7.05
C GLY A 72 17.90 1.77 -6.28
N ALA A 73 17.49 3.04 -6.24
CA ALA A 73 17.92 4.03 -5.25
C ALA A 73 16.85 4.17 -4.16
N THR A 74 16.54 3.09 -3.45
CA THR A 74 15.49 3.08 -2.41
C THR A 74 16.00 3.65 -1.09
N GLY A 75 15.15 4.39 -0.39
CA GLY A 75 15.39 4.84 0.98
C GLY A 75 14.10 5.19 1.68
N LEU A 76 13.97 4.75 2.94
CA LEU A 76 12.96 5.24 3.88
C LEU A 76 13.68 6.09 4.92
N THR A 77 13.43 7.40 4.91
CA THR A 77 14.01 8.33 5.89
C THR A 77 12.97 8.66 6.93
N VAL A 78 13.25 8.34 8.20
CA VAL A 78 12.34 8.67 9.31
C VAL A 78 13.06 9.65 10.23
N GLY A 79 12.51 10.86 10.34
CA GLY A 79 13.02 11.89 11.24
C GLY A 79 12.81 11.56 12.73
N PRO A 80 13.54 12.21 13.63
CA PRO A 80 13.33 12.06 15.07
C PRO A 80 11.92 12.51 15.47
N GLY A 81 11.23 11.70 16.28
CA GLY A 81 9.88 11.98 16.76
C GLY A 81 8.77 11.74 15.74
N SER A 82 9.07 11.13 14.59
CA SER A 82 8.06 10.72 13.62
C SER A 82 7.13 9.65 14.20
N VAL A 83 5.84 9.78 13.93
CA VAL A 83 4.79 8.88 14.43
C VAL A 83 3.98 8.33 13.26
N VAL A 84 3.76 7.02 13.26
CA VAL A 84 2.77 6.37 12.39
C VAL A 84 1.59 5.96 13.27
N GLN A 85 0.46 6.62 13.06
CA GLN A 85 -0.76 6.41 13.83
C GLN A 85 -1.71 5.50 13.05
N LEU A 86 -2.16 4.43 13.69
CA LEU A 86 -3.13 3.49 13.13
C LEU A 86 -4.52 3.82 13.67
N THR A 87 -5.50 4.04 12.79
CA THR A 87 -6.89 4.37 13.14
C THR A 87 -7.88 3.49 12.37
N GLY A 88 -9.14 3.53 12.78
CA GLY A 88 -10.21 2.85 12.04
C GLY A 88 -10.05 1.32 11.95
N GLN A 89 -9.53 0.68 13.00
CA GLN A 89 -9.18 -0.76 13.07
C GLN A 89 -7.95 -1.18 12.27
N ALA A 90 -7.14 -0.23 11.78
CA ALA A 90 -5.87 -0.54 11.13
C ALA A 90 -4.96 -1.34 12.08
N GLN A 91 -4.41 -2.44 11.55
CA GLN A 91 -3.47 -3.29 12.28
C GLN A 91 -2.06 -3.12 11.74
N ALA A 92 -1.08 -3.03 12.63
CA ALA A 92 0.33 -2.93 12.24
C ALA A 92 0.79 -4.12 11.38
N CYS A 93 0.18 -5.30 11.59
CA CYS A 93 0.42 -6.50 10.81
C CYS A 93 0.07 -6.36 9.32
N ASN A 94 -0.79 -5.40 8.98
CA ASN A 94 -1.24 -5.15 7.61
C ASN A 94 -0.49 -3.96 6.96
N VAL A 95 0.59 -3.48 7.57
CA VAL A 95 1.41 -2.38 7.04
C VAL A 95 2.74 -2.94 6.53
N PHE A 96 2.94 -2.84 5.22
CA PHE A 96 4.10 -3.39 4.53
C PHE A 96 4.91 -2.28 3.87
N TRP A 97 6.21 -2.27 4.15
CA TRP A 97 7.18 -1.39 3.51
C TRP A 97 8.05 -2.22 2.59
N LYS A 98 7.81 -2.15 1.28
CA LYS A 98 8.57 -2.90 0.28
C LYS A 98 9.65 -2.00 -0.33
N LEU A 99 10.89 -2.32 0.01
CA LEU A 99 12.07 -1.75 -0.61
C LEU A 99 12.50 -2.69 -1.76
N ASN A 100 12.55 -2.19 -2.99
CA ASN A 100 13.19 -2.90 -4.10
C ASN A 100 14.67 -2.52 -4.15
N THR A 101 15.49 -3.25 -3.39
CA THR A 101 16.95 -3.18 -3.42
C THR A 101 17.52 -3.90 -4.64
#